data_AF-A0A7Y1VIJ0-F1
#
_entry.id   AF-A0A7Y1VIJ0-F1
#
_cell.length_a   1.000
_cell.length_b   1.000
_cell.length_c   1.000
_cell.angle_alpha   90.00
_cell.angle_beta   90.00
_cell.angle_gamma   90.00
#
_symmetry.space_group_name_H-M   'P 1'
#
loop_
_entity.id
_entity.type
_entity.pdbx_description
1 polymer ?
#
loop_
_entity_poly.entity_id
_entity_poly.type
_entity_poly.pdbx_seq_one_letter_code
_entity_poly.pdbx_strand_id
1 'polypeptide(L)'
;LDCTSGWYATQEWTGVRMDRLLGTVAGESILVTSATGYCRRYPIGDAPRLLLATGAGGSELSPGHGAPARLVAPGRRGFWWVKWVTEISVEERPWWVQAPFPLT
;
A
#
# COMPACT_ATOMS: atom_id res chain seq x y z
N LEU A 1 4.63 -8.73 8.09
CA LEU A 1 4.76 -7.31 8.46
C LEU A 1 6.00 -7.15 9.32
N ASP A 2 7.03 -6.48 8.83
CA ASP A 2 8.25 -6.17 9.60
C ASP A 2 8.07 -4.79 10.25
N CYS A 3 7.68 -4.81 11.53
CA CYS A 3 7.54 -3.61 12.33
C CYS A 3 8.92 -3.20 12.84
N THR A 4 9.28 -1.93 12.66
CA THR A 4 10.59 -1.32 12.89
C THR A 4 11.18 -1.47 14.31
N SER A 5 10.50 -2.19 15.21
CA SER A 5 10.89 -2.54 16.57
C SER A 5 11.29 -4.02 16.77
N GLY A 6 11.48 -4.80 15.70
CA GLY A 6 11.97 -6.18 15.77
C GLY A 6 10.89 -7.28 15.81
N TRP A 7 9.64 -6.94 15.46
CA TRP A 7 8.51 -7.88 15.46
C TRP A 7 8.05 -8.17 14.03
N TYR A 8 7.89 -9.46 13.70
CA TYR A 8 7.29 -9.89 12.44
C TYR A 8 5.96 -10.62 12.68
N ALA A 9 4.98 -10.39 11.81
CA ALA A 9 3.75 -11.17 11.74
C ALA A 9 3.57 -11.75 10.34
N THR A 10 3.31 -13.06 10.28
CA THR A 10 2.80 -13.75 9.09
C THR A 10 1.28 -13.71 9.14
N GLN A 11 0.66 -13.27 8.05
CA GLN A 11 -0.79 -13.13 7.97
C GLN A 11 -1.22 -13.48 6.56
N GLU A 12 -2.33 -14.20 6.43
CA GLU A 12 -2.99 -14.40 5.14
C GLU A 12 -3.78 -13.14 4.79
N TRP A 13 -3.58 -12.63 3.57
CA TRP A 13 -4.22 -11.40 3.11
C TRP A 13 -5.21 -11.70 1.99
N THR A 14 -6.38 -11.08 2.06
CA THR A 14 -7.41 -11.14 1.01
C THR A 14 -7.54 -9.76 0.37
N GLY A 15 -7.56 -9.70 -0.96
CA GLY A 15 -7.61 -8.44 -1.69
C GLY A 15 -7.37 -8.57 -3.18
N VAL A 16 -7.11 -7.44 -3.85
CA VAL A 16 -6.82 -7.37 -5.29
C VAL A 16 -5.37 -6.97 -5.51
N ARG A 17 -4.66 -7.69 -6.38
CA ARG A 17 -3.28 -7.32 -6.73
C ARG A 17 -3.25 -5.99 -7.49
N MET A 18 -2.25 -5.17 -7.23
CA MET A 18 -2.16 -3.83 -7.80
C MET A 18 -2.03 -3.87 -9.34
N ASP A 19 -1.29 -4.83 -9.89
CA ASP A 19 -1.19 -5.03 -11.34
C ASP A 19 -2.54 -5.39 -11.99
N ARG A 20 -3.40 -6.12 -11.28
CA ARG A 20 -4.76 -6.44 -11.74
C ARG A 20 -5.70 -5.25 -11.62
N LEU A 21 -5.55 -4.44 -10.58
CA LEU A 21 -6.37 -3.25 -10.36
C LEU A 21 -6.07 -2.16 -11.40
N LEU A 22 -4.79 -1.93 -11.69
CA LEU A 22 -4.35 -0.88 -12.62
C LEU A 22 -4.42 -1.32 -14.08
N GLY A 23 -4.25 -2.63 -14.36
CA GLY A 23 -4.12 -3.12 -15.73
C GLY A 23 -2.82 -2.65 -16.38
N THR A 24 -2.84 -2.44 -17.70
CA THR A 24 -1.68 -1.93 -18.45
C THR A 24 -1.64 -0.41 -18.35
N VAL A 25 -0.77 0.11 -17.49
CA VAL A 25 -0.56 1.54 -17.27
C VAL A 25 0.92 1.89 -17.51
N ALA A 26 1.15 3.07 -18.08
CA ALA A 26 2.48 3.67 -18.20
C ALA A 26 2.68 4.71 -17.10
N GLY A 27 3.90 4.78 -16.56
CA GLY A 27 4.31 5.72 -15.52
C GLY A 27 5.53 5.20 -14.77
N GLU A 28 6.11 6.00 -13.90
CA GLU A 28 7.30 5.65 -13.14
C GLU A 28 6.98 5.11 -11.73
N SER A 29 5.87 5.56 -11.15
CA SER A 29 5.48 5.19 -9.80
C SER A 29 3.97 5.07 -9.58
N ILE A 30 3.62 4.42 -8.48
CA ILE A 30 2.25 4.29 -7.95
C ILE A 30 2.20 5.07 -6.65
N LEU A 31 1.39 6.11 -6.57
CA LEU A 31 1.10 6.82 -5.33
C LEU A 31 -0.13 6.18 -4.67
N VAL A 32 0.01 5.84 -3.38
CA VAL A 32 -1.10 5.34 -2.56
C VAL A 32 -1.35 6.32 -1.43
N THR A 33 -2.58 6.80 -1.32
CA THR A 33 -3.00 7.84 -0.37
C THR A 33 -4.00 7.28 0.64
N SER A 34 -3.77 7.62 1.91
CA SER A 34 -4.64 7.34 3.06
C SER A 34 -5.65 8.46 3.26
N ALA A 35 -6.80 8.14 3.84
CA ALA A 35 -7.76 9.11 4.38
C ALA A 35 -7.15 10.14 5.35
N THR A 36 -5.98 9.85 5.91
CA THR A 36 -5.25 10.74 6.84
C THR A 36 -4.28 11.71 6.14
N GLY A 37 -4.25 11.75 4.80
CA GLY A 37 -3.25 12.50 4.02
C GLY A 37 -1.86 11.83 3.96
N TYR A 38 -1.69 10.68 4.62
CA TYR A 38 -0.45 9.90 4.52
C TYR A 38 -0.35 9.26 3.14
N CYS A 39 0.76 9.45 2.44
CA CYS A 39 0.96 8.85 1.13
C CYS A 39 2.37 8.26 0.96
N ARG A 40 2.48 7.28 0.06
CA ARG A 40 3.75 6.65 -0.34
C ARG A 40 3.77 6.36 -1.83
N ARG A 41 4.91 6.62 -2.46
CA ARG A 41 5.19 6.22 -3.85
C ARG A 41 5.93 4.89 -3.92
N TYR A 42 5.47 3.98 -4.77
CA TYR A 42 6.09 2.69 -5.05
C TYR A 42 6.58 2.67 -6.50
N PRO A 43 7.69 1.97 -6.82
CA PRO A 43 8.07 1.75 -8.21
C PRO A 43 6.92 1.10 -8.98
N ILE A 44 6.68 1.51 -10.22
CA ILE A 44 5.63 0.90 -11.06
C ILE A 44 5.82 -0.62 -11.20
N GLY A 45 7.08 -1.08 -11.29
CA GLY A 45 7.45 -2.49 -11.38
C GLY A 45 7.15 -3.31 -10.12
N ASP A 46 6.75 -2.68 -9.02
CA ASP A 46 6.32 -3.38 -7.80
C ASP A 46 4.84 -3.78 -7.84
N ALA A 47 4.04 -3.30 -8.81
CA ALA A 47 2.61 -3.61 -8.91
C ALA A 47 2.27 -5.12 -8.77
N PRO A 48 3.04 -6.07 -9.34
CA PRO A 48 2.76 -7.51 -9.19
C PRO A 48 2.93 -8.04 -7.76
N ARG A 49 3.63 -7.32 -6.89
CA ARG A 49 3.90 -7.71 -5.50
C ARG A 49 3.03 -6.95 -4.49
N LEU A 50 2.39 -5.87 -4.92
CA LEU A 50 1.51 -5.07 -4.08
C LEU A 50 0.08 -5.62 -4.10
N LEU A 51 -0.57 -5.60 -2.94
CA LEU A 51 -1.95 -6.07 -2.78
C LEU A 51 -2.76 -4.98 -2.05
N LEU A 52 -3.87 -4.56 -2.65
CA LEU A 52 -4.89 -3.78 -1.96
C LEU A 52 -5.77 -4.76 -1.18
N ALA A 53 -5.47 -4.92 0.11
CA ALA A 53 -6.14 -5.87 0.99
C ALA A 53 -7.41 -5.28 1.60
N THR A 54 -8.46 -6.08 1.65
CA THR A 54 -9.75 -5.81 2.31
C THR A 54 -10.03 -6.79 3.46
N GLY A 55 -9.21 -7.85 3.59
CA GLY A 55 -9.28 -8.81 4.68
C GLY A 55 -7.92 -9.35 5.12
N ALA A 56 -7.87 -9.89 6.34
CA ALA A 56 -6.70 -10.54 6.90
C ALA A 56 -7.10 -11.70 7.83
N GLY A 57 -6.43 -12.85 7.69
CA GLY A 57 -6.68 -14.03 8.53
C GLY A 57 -8.10 -14.58 8.41
N GLY A 58 -8.69 -14.56 7.22
CA GLY A 58 -10.04 -15.08 6.96
C GLY A 58 -11.19 -14.13 7.31
N SER A 59 -10.90 -12.93 7.82
CA SER A 59 -11.92 -11.94 8.20
C SER A 59 -11.71 -10.61 7.47
N GLU A 60 -12.76 -9.79 7.39
CA GLU A 60 -12.64 -8.40 6.95
C GLU A 60 -11.68 -7.61 7.85
N LEU A 61 -11.04 -6.58 7.30
CA LEU A 61 -10.19 -5.70 8.09
C LEU A 61 -11.02 -5.01 9.18
N SER A 62 -10.46 -4.95 10.39
CA SER A 62 -10.97 -4.04 11.42
C SER A 62 -10.54 -2.60 11.12
N PRO A 63 -11.23 -1.57 11.66
CA PRO A 63 -10.83 -0.17 11.47
C PRO A 63 -9.37 0.09 11.86
N GLY A 64 -8.91 -0.43 13.00
CA GLY A 64 -7.50 -0.30 13.43
C GLY A 64 -6.50 -1.03 12.54
N HIS A 65 -6.97 -2.05 11.80
CA HIS A 65 -6.17 -2.76 10.82
C HIS A 65 -6.13 -2.10 9.44
N GLY A 66 -6.89 -1.02 9.24
CA GLY A 66 -6.88 -0.23 8.01
C GLY A 66 -8.12 -0.38 7.14
N ALA A 67 -9.25 -0.86 7.68
CA ALA A 67 -10.49 -0.98 6.94
C ALA A 67 -10.95 0.36 6.33
N PRO A 68 -11.60 0.38 5.14
CA PRO A 68 -12.01 -0.80 4.38
C PRO A 68 -10.88 -1.42 3.54
N ALA A 69 -9.79 -0.67 3.30
CA ALA A 69 -8.69 -1.12 2.45
C ALA A 69 -7.32 -0.66 2.96
N ARG A 70 -6.35 -1.55 2.92
CA ARG A 70 -4.93 -1.24 3.18
C ARG A 70 -4.02 -1.77 2.09
N LEU A 71 -2.89 -1.13 1.89
CA LEU A 71 -1.82 -1.68 1.09
C LEU A 71 -1.01 -2.71 1.88
N VAL A 72 -0.81 -3.86 1.26
CA VAL A 72 0.13 -4.90 1.65
C VAL A 72 1.34 -4.81 0.73
N ALA A 73 2.52 -4.59 1.33
CA ALA A 73 3.76 -4.33 0.61
C ALA A 73 4.89 -5.27 1.10
N PRO A 74 4.87 -6.55 0.67
CA PRO A 74 5.84 -7.55 1.11
C PRO A 74 7.30 -7.11 0.89
N GLY A 75 8.18 -7.47 1.83
CA GLY A 75 9.60 -7.09 1.78
C GLY A 75 9.89 -5.63 2.11
N ARG A 76 8.86 -4.81 2.40
CA ARG A 76 9.01 -3.42 2.82
C ARG A 76 8.68 -3.25 4.31
N ARG A 77 9.33 -2.28 4.95
CA ARG A 77 9.08 -1.89 6.37
C ARG A 77 7.63 -1.44 6.58
N GLY A 78 7.12 -1.57 7.80
CA GLY A 78 5.71 -1.31 8.13
C GLY A 78 5.13 0.05 7.68
N PHE A 79 5.93 1.13 7.63
CA PHE A 79 5.44 2.44 7.15
C PHE A 79 5.12 2.46 5.64
N TRP A 80 5.61 1.48 4.89
CA TRP A 80 5.22 1.26 3.48
C TRP A 80 3.88 0.53 3.36
N TRP A 81 3.20 0.20 4.44
CA TRP A 81 1.92 -0.52 4.41
C TRP A 81 0.80 0.48 4.75
N VAL A 82 0.42 1.29 3.77
CA VAL A 82 -0.58 2.35 3.92
C VAL A 82 -1.92 1.77 4.37
N LYS A 83 -2.47 2.28 5.46
CA LYS A 83 -3.81 1.93 5.95
C LYS A 83 -4.83 2.96 5.44
N TRP A 84 -6.11 2.58 5.43
CA TRP A 84 -7.21 3.49 5.11
C TRP A 84 -7.07 4.10 3.71
N VAL A 85 -6.70 3.27 2.73
CA VAL A 85 -6.43 3.70 1.35
C VAL A 85 -7.71 4.28 0.74
N THR A 86 -7.61 5.52 0.26
CA THR A 86 -8.70 6.24 -0.41
C THR A 86 -8.41 6.49 -1.89
N GLU A 87 -7.14 6.56 -2.28
CA GLU A 87 -6.75 6.84 -3.66
C GLU A 87 -5.48 6.08 -4.04
N ILE A 88 -5.45 5.64 -5.30
CA ILE A 88 -4.30 5.04 -5.96
C ILE A 88 -4.15 5.75 -7.31
N SER A 89 -2.99 6.32 -7.58
CA SER A 89 -2.70 6.99 -8.84
C SER A 89 -1.35 6.55 -9.40
N VAL A 90 -1.23 6.59 -10.73
CA VAL A 90 0.03 6.35 -11.45
C VAL A 90 0.62 7.70 -11.79
N GLU A 91 1.91 7.89 -11.53
CA GLU A 91 2.61 9.15 -11.76
C GLU A 91 3.88 8.96 -12.59
N GLU A 92 4.24 9.99 -13.36
CA GLU A 92 5.52 10.11 -14.07
C GLU A 92 6.69 10.49 -13.14
N ARG A 93 6.44 10.73 -11.85
CA ARG A 93 7.50 11.07 -10.90
C ARG A 93 8.21 9.81 -10.44
N PRO A 94 9.54 9.86 -10.22
CA PRO A 94 10.26 8.73 -9.68
C PRO A 94 9.80 8.36 -8.27
N TRP A 95 9.79 7.06 -7.95
CA TRP A 95 9.30 6.57 -6.67
C TRP A 95 10.12 7.05 -5.45
N TRP A 96 11.39 7.40 -5.61
CA TRP A 96 12.22 7.92 -4.50
C TRP A 96 11.85 9.35 -4.11
N VAL A 97 11.09 10.07 -4.95
CA VAL A 97 10.55 11.39 -4.62
C VAL A 97 9.37 11.21 -3.67
N GLN A 98 9.67 11.20 -2.37
CA GLN A 98 8.68 11.11 -1.31
C GLN A 98 8.39 12.52 -0.76
N ALA A 99 7.12 12.82 -0.47
CA ALA A 99 6.80 14.05 0.25
C ALA A 99 7.43 13.98 1.66
N PRO A 100 8.09 15.05 2.15
CA PRO A 100 8.65 15.06 3.49
C PRO A 100 7.57 15.06 4.57
N PHE A 101 6.35 15.47 4.23
CA PHE A 101 5.19 15.53 5.13
C PHE A 101 3.96 14.90 4.46
N PRO A 102 3.02 14.33 5.24
CA PRO A 102 1.68 14.01 4.75
C PRO A 102 1.06 15.30 4.19
N LEU A 103 0.68 15.28 2.91
CA LEU A 103 -0.01 16.41 2.30
C LEU A 103 -1.50 16.20 2.60
N THR A 104 -2.06 17.13 3.40
CA THR A 104 -3.47 17.18 3.77
C THR A 104 -4.37 17.50 2.59
#